data_AF-A0A534AQI8-F1
#
_entry.id   AF-A0A534AQI8-F1
#
_cell.length_a   1.000
_cell.length_b   1.000
_cell.length_c   1.000
_cell.angle_alpha   90.00
_cell.angle_beta   90.00
_cell.angle_gamma   90.00
#
_symmetry.space_group_name_H-M   'P 1'
#
loop_
_entity.id
_entity.type
_entity.pdbx_description
1 polymer ?
#
loop_
_entity_poly.entity_id
_entity_poly.type
_entity_poly.pdbx_seq_one_letter_code
_entity_poly.pdbx_strand_id
1 'polypeptide(L)'
;MTAATRSRIVVISTAAVIATLNSQGPRALESKPPSTAPATQWPTYNNGYKGQRFSALSDISASNIGSLKEVCRLKVADGGSLHTGPVVVDGTMYVTTPLDTFALDPTSCKVRWKSSYQPEEVQVFPGN
;
A
#
# COMPACT_ATOMS: atom_id res chain seq x y z
N MET A 1 63.01 -27.53 8.14
CA MET A 1 61.86 -27.79 7.26
C MET A 1 61.55 -26.52 6.49
N THR A 2 62.00 -26.41 5.24
CA THR A 2 61.70 -25.26 4.38
C THR A 2 61.83 -25.71 2.92
N ALA A 3 60.70 -26.01 2.29
CA ALA A 3 60.62 -26.41 0.88
C ALA A 3 60.20 -25.19 0.04
N ALA A 4 61.01 -24.87 -0.97
CA ALA A 4 60.81 -23.75 -1.88
C ALA A 4 59.76 -24.09 -2.95
N THR A 5 58.73 -23.26 -3.03
CA THR A 5 57.59 -23.36 -3.96
C THR A 5 57.97 -22.87 -5.36
N ARG A 6 57.71 -23.68 -6.39
CA ARG A 6 57.94 -23.35 -7.80
C ARG A 6 56.79 -22.48 -8.36
N SER A 7 57.13 -21.29 -8.85
CA SER A 7 56.21 -20.38 -9.57
C SER A 7 55.82 -20.94 -10.94
N ARG A 8 54.53 -20.88 -11.27
CA ARG A 8 54.00 -21.06 -12.63
C ARG A 8 53.50 -19.72 -13.15
N ILE A 9 54.08 -19.27 -14.27
CA ILE A 9 53.66 -18.08 -15.01
C ILE A 9 52.42 -18.47 -15.83
N VAL A 10 51.33 -17.71 -15.68
CA VAL A 10 50.15 -17.80 -16.56
C VAL A 10 50.07 -16.50 -17.35
N VAL A 11 50.17 -16.63 -18.68
CA VAL A 11 50.05 -15.53 -19.64
C VAL A 11 48.56 -15.23 -19.81
N ILE A 12 48.13 -14.01 -19.47
CA ILE A 12 46.74 -13.56 -19.63
C ILE A 12 46.64 -12.84 -20.97
N SER A 13 45.98 -13.48 -21.95
CA SER A 13 45.59 -12.87 -23.21
C SER A 13 44.51 -11.82 -22.98
N THR A 14 44.81 -10.56 -23.26
CA THR A 14 43.82 -9.47 -23.28
C THR A 14 43.05 -9.49 -24.60
N ALA A 15 41.79 -9.92 -24.57
CA ALA A 15 40.82 -9.58 -25.61
C ALA A 15 40.12 -8.28 -25.21
N ALA A 16 40.26 -7.22 -26.02
CA ALA A 16 39.57 -5.96 -25.81
C ALA A 16 38.08 -6.14 -26.13
N VAL A 17 37.22 -6.10 -25.11
CA VAL A 17 35.75 -6.08 -25.25
C VAL A 17 35.32 -4.63 -25.41
N ILE A 18 34.85 -4.26 -26.61
CA ILE A 18 34.18 -2.98 -26.84
C ILE A 18 32.76 -3.11 -26.29
N ALA A 19 32.53 -2.57 -25.10
CA ALA A 19 31.19 -2.47 -24.52
C ALA A 19 30.45 -1.30 -25.18
N THR A 20 29.48 -1.61 -26.06
CA THR A 20 28.49 -0.64 -26.51
C THR A 20 27.54 -0.33 -25.34
N LEU A 21 27.70 0.82 -24.69
CA LEU A 21 26.70 1.32 -23.74
C LEU A 21 25.44 1.70 -24.51
N ASN A 22 24.43 0.82 -24.52
CA ASN A 22 23.08 1.21 -24.85
C ASN A 22 22.58 2.13 -23.74
N SER A 23 22.49 3.44 -24.00
CA SER A 23 21.82 4.41 -23.13
C SER A 23 20.31 4.14 -23.17
N GLN A 24 19.85 3.17 -22.39
CA GLN A 24 18.44 3.09 -22.04
C GLN A 24 18.17 4.24 -21.07
N GLY A 25 17.57 5.32 -21.59
CA GLY A 25 17.05 6.41 -20.75
C GLY A 25 16.12 5.87 -19.68
N PRO A 26 15.84 6.63 -18.61
CA PRO A 26 14.98 6.17 -17.54
C PRO A 26 13.65 5.71 -18.15
N ARG A 27 13.34 4.42 -18.01
CA ARG A 27 11.98 3.93 -18.25
C ARG A 27 11.09 4.75 -17.35
N ALA A 28 10.31 5.65 -17.92
CA ALA A 28 9.13 6.14 -17.25
C ALA A 28 8.38 4.88 -16.82
N LEU A 29 8.24 4.66 -15.52
CA LEU A 29 7.25 3.74 -15.01
C LEU A 29 5.93 4.38 -15.42
N GLU A 30 5.47 4.06 -16.63
CA GLU A 30 4.12 4.37 -17.04
C GLU A 30 3.24 3.55 -16.11
N SER A 31 2.92 4.14 -14.95
CA SER A 31 1.95 3.58 -14.04
C SER A 31 0.64 3.62 -14.80
N LYS A 32 0.33 2.52 -15.49
CA LYS A 32 -1.01 2.24 -15.98
C LYS A 32 -1.94 2.65 -14.83
N PRO A 33 -2.78 3.68 -14.97
CA PRO A 33 -3.74 4.01 -13.93
C PRO A 33 -4.50 2.71 -13.65
N PRO A 34 -4.82 2.34 -12.40
CA PRO A 34 -5.49 1.08 -12.09
C PRO A 34 -6.81 1.03 -12.83
N SER A 35 -6.75 0.52 -14.05
CA SER A 35 -7.84 0.30 -14.96
C SER A 35 -8.32 -1.08 -14.57
N THR A 36 -9.31 -1.04 -13.67
CA THR A 36 -9.91 -2.20 -13.00
C THR A 36 -8.97 -2.81 -11.97
N ALA A 37 -8.81 -2.15 -10.83
CA ALA A 37 -8.49 -2.89 -9.61
C ALA A 37 -9.52 -4.05 -9.48
N PRO A 38 -9.14 -5.22 -8.95
CA PRO A 38 -10.09 -6.29 -8.67
C PRO A 38 -11.35 -5.69 -8.04
N ALA A 39 -12.54 -6.16 -8.42
CA ALA A 39 -13.81 -5.50 -8.04
C ALA A 39 -13.97 -5.29 -6.52
N THR A 40 -13.18 -6.00 -5.70
CA THR A 40 -13.13 -5.93 -4.25
C THR A 40 -12.20 -4.84 -3.67
N GLN A 41 -11.51 -4.05 -4.50
CA GLN A 41 -10.58 -3.00 -4.06
C GLN A 41 -11.20 -1.60 -4.11
N TRP A 42 -10.67 -0.71 -3.27
CA TRP A 42 -10.97 0.72 -3.22
C TRP A 42 -9.67 1.50 -3.02
N PRO A 43 -8.82 1.64 -4.05
CA PRO A 43 -7.42 2.02 -3.88
C PRO A 43 -7.18 3.51 -3.62
N THR A 44 -8.19 4.37 -3.81
CA THR A 44 -8.08 5.82 -3.56
C THR A 44 -9.34 6.34 -2.87
N TYR A 45 -9.27 7.53 -2.27
CA TYR A 45 -10.40 8.16 -1.56
C TYR A 45 -11.73 8.13 -2.34
N ASN A 46 -11.70 8.30 -3.68
CA ASN A 46 -12.87 8.34 -4.54
C ASN A 46 -13.03 7.12 -5.48
N ASN A 47 -12.32 6.02 -5.24
CA ASN A 47 -12.27 4.84 -6.13
C ASN A 47 -11.86 5.16 -7.59
N GLY A 48 -10.69 5.76 -7.76
CA GLY A 48 -10.13 6.12 -9.05
C GLY A 48 -10.10 7.62 -9.34
N TYR A 49 -9.39 8.01 -10.40
CA TYR A 49 -9.07 9.41 -10.68
C TYR A 49 -10.24 10.23 -11.24
N LYS A 50 -11.25 9.57 -11.80
CA LYS A 50 -12.49 10.25 -12.26
C LYS A 50 -13.38 10.71 -11.12
N GLY A 51 -13.10 10.30 -9.88
CA GLY A 51 -13.82 10.80 -8.71
C GLY A 51 -15.27 10.32 -8.57
N GLN A 52 -15.69 9.30 -9.31
CA GLN A 52 -17.10 8.90 -9.41
C GLN A 52 -17.64 8.23 -8.14
N ARG A 53 -16.76 7.67 -7.30
CA ARG A 53 -17.14 6.87 -6.12
C ARG A 53 -18.11 5.73 -6.45
N PHE A 54 -18.01 5.19 -7.66
CA PHE A 54 -18.83 4.09 -8.14
C PHE A 54 -18.16 2.75 -7.85
N SER A 55 -18.93 1.76 -7.39
CA SER A 55 -18.51 0.36 -7.25
C SER A 55 -19.27 -0.51 -8.25
N ALA A 56 -18.55 -1.38 -8.94
CA ALA A 56 -19.15 -2.35 -9.86
C ALA A 56 -19.64 -3.63 -9.17
N LEU A 57 -19.46 -3.76 -7.85
CA LEU A 57 -19.96 -4.90 -7.07
C LEU A 57 -21.49 -4.90 -7.04
N SER A 58 -22.08 -6.08 -7.16
CA SER A 58 -23.53 -6.27 -7.21
C SER A 58 -24.06 -7.31 -6.21
N ASP A 59 -23.21 -7.82 -5.31
CA ASP A 59 -23.62 -8.80 -4.28
C ASP A 59 -24.70 -8.24 -3.34
N ILE A 60 -24.65 -6.92 -3.11
CA ILE A 60 -25.67 -6.16 -2.38
C ILE A 60 -26.50 -5.38 -3.40
N SER A 61 -27.82 -5.55 -3.33
CA SER A 61 -28.77 -4.94 -4.25
C SER A 61 -30.06 -4.51 -3.52
N ALA A 62 -30.94 -3.80 -4.22
CA ALA A 62 -32.20 -3.32 -3.66
C ALA A 62 -33.11 -4.46 -3.15
N SER A 63 -32.98 -5.67 -3.69
CA SER A 63 -33.79 -6.83 -3.29
C SER A 63 -33.30 -7.51 -2.01
N ASN A 64 -32.02 -7.36 -1.64
CA ASN A 64 -31.41 -8.05 -0.49
C ASN A 64 -30.86 -7.12 0.60
N ILE A 65 -30.89 -5.79 0.40
CA ILE A 65 -30.35 -4.80 1.34
C ILE A 65 -30.92 -4.93 2.76
N GLY A 66 -32.19 -5.33 2.89
CA GLY A 66 -32.86 -5.53 4.19
C GLY A 66 -32.33 -6.70 5.01
N SER A 67 -31.46 -7.54 4.42
CA SER A 67 -30.85 -8.69 5.10
C SER A 67 -29.45 -8.41 5.65
N LEU A 68 -28.90 -7.21 5.43
CA LEU A 68 -27.57 -6.85 5.90
C LEU A 68 -27.47 -6.89 7.42
N LYS A 69 -26.33 -7.37 7.90
CA LYS A 69 -25.98 -7.46 9.31
C LYS A 69 -24.57 -6.95 9.51
N GLU A 70 -24.30 -6.45 10.71
CA GLU A 70 -22.95 -6.11 11.13
C GLU A 70 -22.08 -7.36 11.15
N VAL A 71 -20.94 -7.32 10.45
CA VAL A 71 -19.96 -8.41 10.43
C VAL A 71 -18.96 -8.27 11.58
N CYS A 72 -18.48 -7.04 11.83
CA CYS A 72 -17.56 -6.74 12.91
C CYS A 72 -17.57 -5.24 13.27
N ARG A 73 -17.01 -4.90 14.43
CA ARG A 73 -16.84 -3.53 14.93
C ARG A 73 -15.42 -3.29 15.40
N LEU A 74 -14.88 -2.12 15.12
CA LEU A 74 -13.63 -1.62 15.71
C LEU A 74 -13.87 -0.25 16.34
N LYS A 75 -13.51 -0.09 17.62
CA LYS A 75 -13.42 1.22 18.26
C LYS A 75 -12.07 1.85 17.90
N VAL A 76 -12.09 2.98 17.20
CA VAL A 76 -10.88 3.67 16.72
C VAL A 76 -10.50 4.91 17.55
N ALA A 77 -11.45 5.47 18.29
CA ALA A 77 -11.26 6.61 19.20
C ALA A 77 -12.35 6.61 20.29
N ASP A 78 -12.16 7.41 21.34
CA ASP A 78 -13.16 7.63 22.39
C ASP A 78 -14.22 8.69 22.00
N GLY A 79 -13.95 9.49 20.96
CA GLY A 79 -14.84 10.53 20.44
C GLY A 79 -14.16 11.36 19.35
N GLY A 80 -14.87 12.38 18.85
CA GLY A 80 -14.39 13.29 17.80
C GLY A 80 -14.92 12.95 16.40
N SER A 81 -14.54 13.78 15.43
CA SER A 81 -14.94 13.62 14.03
C SER A 81 -14.21 12.48 13.34
N LEU A 82 -14.92 11.74 12.49
CA LEU A 82 -14.36 10.73 11.59
C LEU A 82 -14.60 11.14 10.14
N HIS A 83 -13.57 11.69 9.51
CA HIS A 83 -13.57 12.09 8.10
C HIS A 83 -12.81 11.12 7.20
N THR A 84 -12.40 9.97 7.73
CA THR A 84 -11.66 8.95 7.00
C THR A 84 -12.42 8.53 5.75
N GLY A 85 -11.72 8.48 4.61
CA GLY A 85 -12.17 7.74 3.44
C GLY A 85 -11.43 6.42 3.40
N PRO A 86 -12.03 5.31 3.86
CA PRO A 86 -11.33 4.04 3.93
C PRO A 86 -10.79 3.64 2.56
N VAL A 87 -9.54 3.17 2.56
CA VAL A 87 -8.89 2.63 1.36
C VAL A 87 -8.71 1.14 1.56
N VAL A 88 -9.04 0.35 0.54
CA VAL A 88 -8.91 -1.12 0.56
C VAL A 88 -7.99 -1.55 -0.57
N VAL A 89 -6.84 -2.10 -0.21
CA VAL A 89 -5.84 -2.62 -1.15
C VAL A 89 -5.33 -3.95 -0.62
N ASP A 90 -5.28 -4.95 -1.49
CA ASP A 90 -4.74 -6.29 -1.23
C ASP A 90 -5.27 -6.91 0.08
N GLY A 91 -6.60 -6.83 0.26
CA GLY A 91 -7.30 -7.40 1.42
C GLY A 91 -7.04 -6.69 2.75
N THR A 92 -6.45 -5.49 2.71
CA THR A 92 -6.22 -4.65 3.90
C THR A 92 -7.02 -3.37 3.76
N MET A 93 -7.78 -3.03 4.79
CA MET A 93 -8.46 -1.74 4.92
C MET A 93 -7.63 -0.81 5.79
N TYR A 94 -7.44 0.41 5.30
CA TYR A 94 -6.75 1.48 6.00
C TYR A 94 -7.77 2.55 6.40
N VAL A 95 -7.77 2.93 7.68
CA VAL A 95 -8.63 3.98 8.22
C VAL A 95 -7.83 4.92 9.12
N THR A 96 -8.26 6.17 9.20
CA THR A 96 -7.58 7.19 10.01
C THR A 96 -8.51 7.82 11.03
N THR A 97 -7.90 8.27 12.13
CA THR A 97 -8.44 9.28 13.05
C THR A 97 -7.56 10.53 12.93
N PRO A 98 -7.79 11.61 13.72
CA PRO A 98 -6.91 12.77 13.70
C PRO A 98 -5.43 12.44 13.98
N LEU A 99 -5.15 11.42 14.78
CA LEU A 99 -3.79 11.08 15.23
C LEU A 99 -3.35 9.66 14.88
N ASP A 100 -4.27 8.78 14.49
CA ASP A 100 -3.95 7.39 14.29
C ASP A 100 -4.24 6.93 12.86
N THR A 101 -3.38 6.04 12.35
CA THR A 101 -3.63 5.26 11.14
C THR A 101 -3.70 3.79 11.52
N PHE A 102 -4.76 3.11 11.10
CA PHE A 102 -4.97 1.69 11.33
C PHE A 102 -4.92 0.94 10.01
N ALA A 103 -4.25 -0.20 9.99
CA ALA A 103 -4.44 -1.22 8.97
C ALA A 103 -5.16 -2.42 9.59
N LEU A 104 -6.26 -2.85 8.99
CA LEU A 104 -7.07 -3.96 9.50
C LEU A 104 -7.53 -4.89 8.38
N ASP A 105 -7.90 -6.09 8.79
CA ASP A 105 -8.68 -7.00 7.94
C ASP A 105 -10.14 -6.53 7.87
N PRO A 106 -10.70 -6.27 6.67
CA PRO A 106 -12.05 -5.72 6.52
C PRO A 106 -13.18 -6.69 6.87
N THR A 107 -12.91 -7.99 6.97
CA THR A 107 -13.93 -9.03 7.23
C THR A 107 -14.04 -9.40 8.69
N SER A 108 -12.99 -9.14 9.48
CA SER A 108 -12.92 -9.49 10.90
C SER A 108 -12.66 -8.30 11.82
N CYS A 109 -12.34 -7.12 11.26
CA CYS A 109 -11.92 -5.93 12.00
C CYS A 109 -10.63 -6.14 12.83
N LYS A 110 -9.89 -7.22 12.58
CA LYS A 110 -8.61 -7.49 13.25
C LYS A 110 -7.58 -6.46 12.79
N VAL A 111 -7.13 -5.63 13.73
CA VAL A 111 -6.04 -4.69 13.50
C VAL A 111 -4.75 -5.47 13.25
N ARG A 112 -4.11 -5.21 12.10
CA ARG A 112 -2.80 -5.73 11.75
C ARG A 112 -1.71 -4.87 12.36
N TRP A 113 -1.85 -3.55 12.25
CA TRP A 113 -0.98 -2.58 12.90
C TRP A 113 -1.71 -1.24 13.11
N LYS A 114 -1.18 -0.44 14.03
CA LYS A 114 -1.58 0.93 14.30
C LYS A 114 -0.33 1.82 14.32
N SER A 115 -0.40 2.95 13.65
CA SER A 115 0.60 4.02 13.76
C SER A 115 -0.06 5.23 14.40
N SER A 116 0.60 5.81 15.41
CA SER A 116 0.12 6.99 16.14
C SER A 116 1.09 8.14 15.91
N TYR A 117 0.56 9.25 15.42
CA TYR A 117 1.26 10.52 15.33
C TYR A 117 1.21 11.25 16.68
N GLN A 118 2.36 11.74 17.12
CA GLN A 118 2.48 12.58 18.30
C GLN A 118 2.74 14.02 17.84
N PRO A 119 1.77 14.94 18.00
CA PRO A 119 1.99 16.35 17.73
C PRO A 119 3.11 16.92 18.60
N GLU A 120 3.96 17.76 18.01
CA GLU A 120 5.00 18.48 18.76
C GLU A 120 4.42 19.58 19.67
N GLU A 121 3.32 20.19 19.22
CA GLU A 121 2.60 21.21 19.96
C GLU A 121 1.31 20.65 20.58
N VAL A 122 0.85 21.27 21.67
CA VAL A 122 -0.44 20.95 22.28
C VAL A 122 -1.55 21.28 21.28
N GLN A 123 -2.34 20.28 20.91
CA GLN A 123 -3.49 20.49 20.05
C GLN A 123 -4.52 21.36 20.76
N VAL A 124 -4.83 22.52 20.17
CA VAL A 124 -5.88 23.42 20.64
C VAL A 124 -7.27 22.78 20.49
N PHE A 125 -7.43 21.89 19.50
CA PHE A 125 -8.68 21.18 19.20
C PHE A 125 -8.41 19.68 18.91
N PRO A 126 -8.28 18.84 19.95
CA PRO A 126 -7.81 17.46 19.79
C PRO A 126 -8.80 16.47 19.15
N GLY A 127 -9.92 16.92 18.57
CA GLY A 127 -11.00 16.03 18.12
C GLY A 127 -11.86 16.49 16.93
N ASN A 128 -11.41 17.48 16.15
CA ASN A 128 -12.15 18.02 15.00
C ASN A 128 -11.58 17.58 13.65
#